data_AF-A0A847MV27-F1
#
_entry.id   AF-A0A847MV27-F1
#
_cell.length_a   1.000
_cell.length_b   1.000
_cell.length_c   1.000
_cell.angle_alpha   90.00
_cell.angle_beta   90.00
_cell.angle_gamma   90.00
#
_symmetry.space_group_name_H-M   'P 1'
#
loop_
_entity.id
_entity.type
_entity.pdbx_description
1 polymer ?
#
loop_
_entity_poly.entity_id
_entity_poly.type
_entity_poly.pdbx_seq_one_letter_code
_entity_poly.pdbx_strand_id
1 'polypeptide(L)'
;MTQHALDLENLTAIDVHVHVEIDDDGYTALPQRFLDASAKYFKSGDRTPSIDAIADYYRSRNIAAVIFTVDTEPVTGHPPISNDVVADGAARHNDVLIPFASIAPSRGAQGAEELERLIVEKGVRGVKFHPSLQNFAPNDGSADGLYAVLAKYRLPALFHTGQNGIGAGMPGGAGVKLRYSNPLYLDDICADFPDMTVIMAHPSVPWQDEAITIATHKPNAYIDLSGWSPKYFPPQLVKAANAQLRRKVLFATDYPVLDTDRWINDFAALEIKDEVKPLIFKENAIRALRLNEEI
;
A
#
# COMPACT_ATOMS: atom_id res chain seq x y z
N MET A 1 22.20 -5.81 3.50
CA MET A 1 20.79 -6.03 3.13
C MET A 1 20.23 -7.10 4.04
N THR A 2 19.30 -6.75 4.91
CA THR A 2 18.65 -7.70 5.82
C THR A 2 17.61 -8.47 5.03
N GLN A 3 17.83 -9.77 4.82
CA GLN A 3 16.87 -10.65 4.16
C GLN A 3 15.65 -10.85 5.08
N HIS A 4 14.43 -10.82 4.54
CA HIS A 4 13.25 -11.14 5.35
C HIS A 4 13.31 -12.61 5.80
N ALA A 5 12.85 -12.90 7.01
CA ALA A 5 12.84 -14.25 7.59
C ALA A 5 11.50 -14.97 7.38
N LEU A 6 10.69 -14.50 6.42
CA LEU A 6 9.36 -15.02 6.11
C LEU A 6 9.42 -16.49 5.69
N ASP A 7 8.63 -17.32 6.36
CA ASP A 7 8.34 -18.69 5.94
C ASP A 7 7.19 -18.71 4.93
N LEU A 8 7.51 -18.46 3.65
CA LEU A 8 6.53 -18.35 2.57
C LEU A 8 5.69 -19.64 2.36
N GLU A 9 6.21 -20.80 2.76
CA GLU A 9 5.50 -22.08 2.65
C GLU A 9 4.34 -22.12 3.63
N ASN A 10 4.57 -21.71 4.88
CA ASN A 10 3.57 -21.77 5.96
C ASN A 10 2.64 -20.54 6.05
N LEU A 11 2.94 -19.45 5.34
CA LEU A 11 2.01 -18.32 5.23
C LEU A 11 0.73 -18.69 4.49
N THR A 12 -0.40 -18.21 5.01
CA THR A 12 -1.73 -18.34 4.40
C THR A 12 -2.05 -17.19 3.45
N ALA A 13 -1.56 -15.99 3.76
CA ALA A 13 -1.72 -14.80 2.94
C ALA A 13 -0.62 -13.76 3.20
N ILE A 14 -0.53 -12.75 2.33
CA ILE A 14 0.31 -11.56 2.50
C ILE A 14 -0.57 -10.33 2.26
N ASP A 15 -0.81 -9.57 3.33
CA ASP A 15 -1.53 -8.30 3.26
C ASP A 15 -0.57 -7.20 2.78
N VAL A 16 -0.78 -6.70 1.57
CA VAL A 16 0.16 -5.74 0.98
C VAL A 16 -0.09 -4.28 1.38
N HIS A 17 -1.04 -4.01 2.29
CA HIS A 17 -1.39 -2.64 2.67
C HIS A 17 -1.81 -2.53 4.13
N VAL A 18 -0.84 -2.18 4.99
CA VAL A 18 -1.04 -1.97 6.42
C VAL A 18 -0.39 -0.67 6.88
N HIS A 19 -1.18 0.15 7.58
CA HIS A 19 -0.76 1.46 8.06
C HIS A 19 -0.17 1.39 9.48
N VAL A 20 0.98 2.03 9.66
CA VAL A 20 1.55 2.43 10.95
C VAL A 20 1.13 3.88 11.21
N GLU A 21 0.19 4.05 12.14
CA GLU A 21 -0.43 5.33 12.46
C GLU A 21 0.10 5.95 13.76
N ILE A 22 0.89 5.20 14.54
CA ILE A 22 1.55 5.64 15.77
C ILE A 22 2.92 4.96 15.90
N ASP A 23 3.91 5.67 16.43
CA ASP A 23 5.20 5.07 16.80
C ASP A 23 5.25 4.60 18.26
N ASP A 24 6.38 3.99 18.63
CA ASP A 24 6.63 3.43 19.95
C ASP A 24 6.64 4.51 21.07
N ASP A 25 6.83 5.79 20.71
CA ASP A 25 6.85 6.94 21.61
C ASP A 25 5.48 7.67 21.68
N GLY A 26 4.48 7.21 20.94
CA GLY A 26 3.13 7.77 20.91
C GLY A 26 2.93 8.92 19.92
N TYR A 27 3.88 9.18 19.02
CA TYR A 27 3.75 10.15 17.94
C TYR A 27 2.90 9.58 16.81
N THR A 28 1.84 10.31 16.43
CA THR A 28 0.88 9.85 15.42
C THR A 28 1.23 10.33 14.01
N ALA A 29 0.91 9.52 13.00
CA ALA A 29 1.16 9.83 11.59
C ALA A 29 0.31 11.01 11.04
N LEU A 30 -0.79 11.31 11.73
CA LEU A 30 -1.71 12.40 11.38
C LEU A 30 -2.00 13.26 12.61
N PRO A 31 -2.30 14.56 12.43
CA PRO A 31 -2.88 15.36 13.50
C PRO A 31 -4.19 14.76 14.01
N GLN A 32 -4.46 14.89 15.32
CA GLN A 32 -5.63 14.31 15.96
C GLN A 32 -6.95 14.60 15.23
N ARG A 33 -7.14 15.83 14.73
CA ARG A 33 -8.35 16.21 13.96
C ARG A 33 -8.61 15.35 12.73
N PHE A 34 -7.55 14.88 12.06
CA PHE A 34 -7.66 14.01 10.89
C PHE A 34 -7.91 12.55 11.31
N LEU A 35 -7.28 12.09 12.40
CA LEU A 35 -7.56 10.78 12.99
C LEU A 35 -9.03 10.67 13.41
N ASP A 36 -9.55 11.67 14.12
CA ASP A 36 -10.93 11.70 14.59
C ASP A 36 -11.93 11.70 13.42
N ALA A 37 -11.65 12.51 12.39
CA ALA A 37 -12.49 12.58 11.19
C ALA A 37 -12.48 11.26 10.41
N SER A 38 -11.30 10.65 10.27
CA SER A 38 -11.13 9.34 9.62
C SER A 38 -11.84 8.23 10.39
N ALA A 39 -11.62 8.14 11.72
CA ALA A 39 -12.29 7.16 12.59
C ALA A 39 -13.82 7.29 12.51
N LYS A 40 -14.34 8.52 12.52
CA LYS A 40 -15.77 8.78 12.34
C LYS A 40 -16.30 8.35 10.97
N TYR A 41 -15.54 8.62 9.90
CA TYR A 41 -15.92 8.26 8.53
C TYR A 41 -15.96 6.74 8.32
N PHE A 42 -14.92 6.04 8.77
CA PHE A 42 -14.77 4.60 8.57
C PHE A 42 -15.45 3.74 9.65
N LYS A 43 -15.88 4.33 10.77
CA LYS A 43 -16.46 3.63 11.93
C LYS A 43 -15.54 2.52 12.47
N SER A 44 -14.24 2.77 12.44
CA SER A 44 -13.19 1.84 12.86
C SER A 44 -12.99 1.85 14.37
N GLY A 45 -12.43 0.75 14.91
CA GLY A 45 -12.09 0.58 16.32
C GLY A 45 -10.79 1.30 16.69
N ASP A 46 -9.84 0.57 17.27
CA ASP A 46 -8.49 1.11 17.48
C ASP A 46 -7.83 1.43 16.14
N ARG A 47 -7.42 2.69 15.97
CA ARG A 47 -6.81 3.24 14.75
C ARG A 47 -5.30 3.32 14.84
N THR A 48 -4.72 3.05 16.01
CA THR A 48 -3.32 3.32 16.32
C THR A 48 -2.70 2.13 17.05
N PRO A 49 -2.77 0.89 16.51
CA PRO A 49 -1.99 -0.21 17.06
C PRO A 49 -0.49 0.05 16.88
N SER A 50 0.33 -0.33 17.86
CA SER A 50 1.79 -0.27 17.73
C SER A 50 2.30 -1.28 16.70
N ILE A 51 3.54 -1.10 16.23
CA ILE A 51 4.17 -2.02 15.28
C ILE A 51 4.24 -3.45 15.85
N ASP A 52 4.59 -3.59 17.12
CA ASP A 52 4.65 -4.89 17.81
C ASP A 52 3.25 -5.55 17.87
N ALA A 53 2.20 -4.77 18.14
CA ALA A 53 0.82 -5.27 18.14
C ALA A 53 0.35 -5.69 16.73
N ILE A 54 0.74 -4.94 15.69
CA ILE A 54 0.53 -5.33 14.29
C ILE A 54 1.24 -6.66 14.02
N ALA A 55 2.50 -6.82 14.42
CA ALA A 55 3.25 -8.06 14.24
C ALA A 55 2.53 -9.26 14.86
N ASP A 56 2.10 -9.14 16.11
CA ASP A 56 1.40 -10.20 16.83
C ASP A 56 0.05 -10.52 16.19
N TYR A 57 -0.69 -9.50 15.75
CA TYR A 57 -1.97 -9.65 15.08
C TYR A 57 -1.86 -10.47 13.77
N TYR A 58 -0.84 -10.18 12.96
CA TYR A 58 -0.61 -10.88 11.69
C TYR A 58 0.00 -12.26 11.90
N ARG A 59 0.93 -12.40 12.86
CA ARG A 59 1.55 -13.68 13.24
C ARG A 59 0.51 -14.67 13.75
N SER A 60 -0.44 -14.24 14.58
CA SER A 60 -1.50 -15.12 15.09
C SER A 60 -2.44 -15.66 14.00
N ARG A 61 -2.39 -15.09 12.79
CA ARG A 61 -3.20 -15.47 11.62
C ARG A 61 -2.40 -16.22 10.56
N ASN A 62 -1.09 -16.42 10.75
CA ASN A 62 -0.18 -16.91 9.71
C ASN A 62 -0.28 -16.06 8.43
N ILE A 63 -0.36 -14.75 8.58
CA ILE A 63 -0.39 -13.77 7.48
C ILE A 63 0.81 -12.85 7.67
N ALA A 64 1.51 -12.50 6.59
CA ALA A 64 2.54 -11.46 6.61
C ALA A 64 1.96 -10.11 6.18
N ALA A 65 2.58 -9.02 6.59
CA ALA A 65 2.09 -7.67 6.30
C ALA A 65 3.18 -6.76 5.73
N VAL A 66 2.84 -6.06 4.65
CA VAL A 66 3.58 -4.86 4.22
C VAL A 66 3.11 -3.69 5.06
N ILE A 67 4.02 -3.13 5.85
CA ILE A 67 3.74 -2.00 6.74
C ILE A 67 4.38 -0.71 6.22
N PHE A 68 3.71 0.41 6.43
CA PHE A 68 4.25 1.75 6.14
C PHE A 68 3.50 2.83 6.92
N THR A 69 4.14 3.98 7.06
CA THR A 69 3.43 5.23 7.35
C THR A 69 3.22 6.04 6.06
N VAL A 70 2.57 7.19 6.11
CA VAL A 70 2.40 8.07 4.94
C VAL A 70 2.96 9.45 5.24
N ASP A 71 3.82 9.94 4.34
CA ASP A 71 4.31 11.32 4.38
C ASP A 71 3.22 12.30 3.94
N THR A 72 2.42 12.76 4.91
CA THR A 72 1.30 13.69 4.67
C THR A 72 1.66 15.15 4.92
N GLU A 73 2.90 15.43 5.31
CA GLU A 73 3.42 16.76 5.64
C GLU A 73 3.11 17.82 4.57
N PRO A 74 3.21 17.53 3.25
CA PRO A 74 2.90 18.52 2.21
C PRO A 74 1.47 19.09 2.25
N VAL A 75 0.51 18.34 2.79
CA VAL A 75 -0.90 18.76 2.90
C VAL A 75 -1.28 19.12 4.32
N THR A 76 -0.75 18.42 5.32
CA THR A 76 -1.17 18.59 6.72
C THR A 76 -0.28 19.55 7.50
N GLY A 77 0.95 19.79 7.05
CA GLY A 77 2.00 20.49 7.79
C GLY A 77 2.51 19.72 9.01
N HIS A 78 2.16 18.44 9.13
CA HIS A 78 2.53 17.56 10.23
C HIS A 78 3.61 16.59 9.75
N PRO A 79 4.80 16.57 10.37
CA PRO A 79 5.84 15.62 10.00
C PRO A 79 5.35 14.18 10.10
N PRO A 80 5.78 13.28 9.20
CA PRO A 80 5.40 11.88 9.30
C PRO A 80 6.14 11.18 10.44
N ILE A 81 5.65 9.99 10.80
CA ILE A 81 6.46 9.01 11.52
C ILE A 81 7.73 8.74 10.69
N SER A 82 8.88 8.60 11.34
CA SER A 82 10.14 8.34 10.63
C SER A 82 10.11 7.00 9.91
N ASN A 83 10.63 6.96 8.69
CA ASN A 83 10.84 5.71 7.96
C ASN A 83 11.81 4.78 8.68
N ASP A 84 12.80 5.31 9.42
CA ASP A 84 13.71 4.49 10.23
C ASP A 84 12.95 3.75 11.34
N VAL A 85 11.97 4.40 11.99
CA VAL A 85 11.16 3.77 13.04
C VAL A 85 10.35 2.60 12.47
N VAL A 86 9.70 2.80 11.33
CA VAL A 86 8.94 1.73 10.66
C VAL A 86 9.87 0.59 10.24
N ALA A 87 11.02 0.91 9.64
CA ALA A 87 11.97 -0.11 9.18
C ALA A 87 12.63 -0.87 10.34
N ASP A 88 13.03 -0.19 11.41
CA ASP A 88 13.61 -0.80 12.60
C ASP A 88 12.56 -1.65 13.33
N GLY A 89 11.31 -1.19 13.43
CA GLY A 89 10.20 -1.98 13.95
C GLY A 89 9.94 -3.25 13.14
N ALA A 90 9.90 -3.15 11.81
CA ALA A 90 9.77 -4.32 10.94
C ALA A 90 10.96 -5.26 11.06
N ALA A 91 12.19 -4.75 11.22
CA ALA A 91 13.38 -5.57 11.38
C ALA A 91 13.35 -6.44 12.64
N ARG A 92 12.75 -5.95 13.73
CA ARG A 92 12.50 -6.75 14.96
C ARG A 92 11.48 -7.87 14.76
N HIS A 93 10.64 -7.76 13.73
CA HIS A 93 9.56 -8.69 13.38
C HIS A 93 9.67 -9.15 11.93
N ASN A 94 10.89 -9.39 11.45
CA ASN A 94 11.18 -9.71 10.04
C ASN A 94 10.68 -11.09 9.59
N ASP A 95 10.11 -11.87 10.52
CA ASP A 95 9.39 -13.12 10.30
C ASP A 95 7.94 -12.91 9.83
N VAL A 96 7.41 -11.68 9.92
CA VAL A 96 6.02 -11.37 9.59
C VAL A 96 5.82 -9.99 8.93
N LEU A 97 6.70 -9.01 9.17
CA LEU A 97 6.57 -7.65 8.65
C LEU A 97 7.55 -7.34 7.51
N ILE A 98 7.08 -6.58 6.52
CA ILE A 98 7.83 -6.13 5.36
C ILE A 98 7.78 -4.59 5.33
N PRO A 99 8.89 -3.86 5.54
CA PRO A 99 8.85 -2.41 5.63
C PRO A 99 8.81 -1.75 4.26
N PHE A 100 7.84 -0.87 4.05
CA PHE A 100 7.83 0.12 2.99
C PHE A 100 8.10 1.51 3.57
N ALA A 101 8.76 2.37 2.79
CA ALA A 101 8.94 3.78 3.14
C ALA A 101 7.81 4.65 2.56
N SER A 102 7.66 5.88 3.06
CA SER A 102 6.92 6.94 2.38
C SER A 102 7.73 8.22 2.40
N ILE A 103 7.98 8.77 1.21
CA ILE A 103 8.82 9.95 1.00
C ILE A 103 8.08 10.85 0.02
N ALA A 104 7.72 12.06 0.43
CA ALA A 104 7.07 13.01 -0.46
C ALA A 104 7.99 13.40 -1.63
N PRO A 105 7.49 13.42 -2.89
CA PRO A 105 8.28 13.86 -4.05
C PRO A 105 8.85 15.28 -3.94
N SER A 106 8.22 16.14 -3.13
CA SER A 106 8.73 17.48 -2.82
C SER A 106 10.11 17.49 -2.14
N ARG A 107 10.58 16.36 -1.61
CA ARG A 107 11.94 16.19 -1.04
C ARG A 107 13.03 16.10 -2.12
N GLY A 108 12.66 15.96 -3.40
CA GLY A 108 13.57 16.02 -4.55
C GLY A 108 14.72 15.01 -4.46
N ALA A 109 15.93 15.44 -4.85
CA ALA A 109 17.12 14.58 -4.87
C ALA A 109 17.48 14.00 -3.49
N GLN A 110 17.31 14.77 -2.42
CA GLN A 110 17.55 14.30 -1.06
C GLN A 110 16.59 13.17 -0.67
N GLY A 111 15.34 13.21 -1.15
CA GLY A 111 14.39 12.12 -0.96
C GLY A 111 14.82 10.84 -1.67
N ALA A 112 15.41 10.94 -2.86
CA ALA A 112 15.94 9.78 -3.60
C ALA A 112 17.18 9.18 -2.93
N GLU A 113 18.11 10.02 -2.46
CA GLU A 113 19.27 9.58 -1.68
C GLU A 113 18.85 8.87 -0.39
N GLU A 114 17.86 9.43 0.31
CA GLU A 114 17.32 8.81 1.53
C GLU A 114 16.62 7.49 1.25
N LEU A 115 15.87 7.39 0.15
CA LEU A 115 15.26 6.12 -0.25
C LEU A 115 16.33 5.04 -0.49
N GLU A 116 17.40 5.38 -1.21
CA GLU A 116 18.49 4.45 -1.47
C GLU A 116 19.18 4.01 -0.17
N ARG A 117 19.40 4.93 0.78
CA ARG A 117 19.90 4.61 2.11
C ARG A 117 18.98 3.64 2.85
N LEU A 118 17.68 3.92 2.91
CA LEU A 118 16.69 3.06 3.57
C LEU A 118 16.63 1.65 2.96
N ILE A 119 16.77 1.53 1.64
CA ILE A 119 16.82 0.23 0.96
C ILE A 119 18.09 -0.54 1.38
N VAL A 120 19.26 0.10 1.26
CA VAL A 120 20.56 -0.57 1.45
C VAL A 120 20.84 -0.89 2.92
N GLU A 121 20.57 0.06 3.81
CA GLU A 121 20.93 0.01 5.22
C GLU A 121 19.82 -0.56 6.11
N LYS A 122 18.56 -0.24 5.79
CA LYS A 122 17.40 -0.59 6.63
C LYS A 122 16.52 -1.70 6.05
N GLY A 123 16.82 -2.17 4.85
CA GLY A 123 16.09 -3.28 4.22
C GLY A 123 14.67 -2.90 3.79
N VAL A 124 14.39 -1.62 3.50
CA VAL A 124 13.11 -1.19 2.93
C VAL A 124 12.87 -1.90 1.60
N ARG A 125 11.63 -2.39 1.42
CA ARG A 125 11.21 -3.28 0.32
C ARG A 125 10.27 -2.63 -0.69
N GLY A 126 10.05 -1.32 -0.60
CA GLY A 126 9.18 -0.59 -1.51
C GLY A 126 8.80 0.77 -0.95
N VAL A 127 7.97 1.50 -1.69
CA VAL A 127 7.47 2.82 -1.27
C VAL A 127 5.96 2.89 -1.37
N LYS A 128 5.31 3.42 -0.33
CA LYS A 128 3.92 3.89 -0.38
C LYS A 128 3.89 5.36 -0.78
N PHE A 129 3.25 5.62 -1.92
CA PHE A 129 2.86 6.95 -2.36
C PHE A 129 1.38 7.19 -2.06
N HIS A 130 1.07 8.39 -1.61
CA HIS A 130 -0.29 8.90 -1.52
C HIS A 130 -0.40 10.24 -2.28
N PRO A 131 -0.60 10.22 -3.61
CA PRO A 131 -0.53 11.42 -4.45
C PRO A 131 -1.40 12.59 -3.99
N SER A 132 -2.62 12.31 -3.53
CA SER A 132 -3.52 13.34 -2.99
C SER A 132 -3.06 13.96 -1.67
N LEU A 133 -2.32 13.25 -0.81
CA LEU A 133 -1.80 13.77 0.46
C LEU A 133 -0.35 14.27 0.37
N GLN A 134 0.37 13.87 -0.68
CA GLN A 134 1.69 14.38 -1.03
C GLN A 134 1.61 15.52 -2.08
N ASN A 135 0.40 15.83 -2.56
CA ASN A 135 0.05 16.91 -3.48
C ASN A 135 0.88 16.92 -4.78
N PHE A 136 0.99 15.77 -5.45
CA PHE A 136 1.66 15.63 -6.74
C PHE A 136 0.84 14.78 -7.72
N ALA A 137 1.04 14.98 -9.02
CA ALA A 137 0.54 14.04 -10.02
C ALA A 137 1.62 13.00 -10.29
N PRO A 138 1.32 11.69 -10.27
CA PRO A 138 2.36 10.67 -10.43
C PRO A 138 3.28 10.83 -11.64
N ASN A 139 2.78 11.41 -12.74
CA ASN A 139 3.47 11.62 -14.01
C ASN A 139 3.94 13.07 -14.28
N ASP A 140 4.00 13.94 -13.26
CA ASP A 140 4.48 15.32 -13.44
C ASP A 140 6.01 15.49 -13.40
N GLY A 141 6.75 14.38 -13.27
CA GLY A 141 8.21 14.34 -13.21
C GLY A 141 8.80 14.62 -11.82
N SER A 142 7.99 15.06 -10.84
CA SER A 142 8.51 15.39 -9.50
C SER A 142 9.03 14.18 -8.72
N ALA A 143 8.51 12.99 -9.03
CA ALA A 143 8.83 11.73 -8.35
C ALA A 143 9.83 10.85 -9.12
N ASP A 144 10.30 11.27 -10.31
CA ASP A 144 11.15 10.46 -11.19
C ASP A 144 12.42 9.96 -10.51
N GLY A 145 13.02 10.78 -9.63
CA GLY A 145 14.19 10.37 -8.84
C GLY A 145 13.90 9.18 -7.93
N LEU A 146 12.73 9.16 -7.28
CA LEU A 146 12.30 8.04 -6.43
C LEU A 146 11.99 6.80 -7.29
N TYR A 147 11.32 6.98 -8.44
CA TYR A 147 11.03 5.90 -9.37
C TYR A 147 12.29 5.27 -9.96
N ALA A 148 13.30 6.09 -10.28
CA ALA A 148 14.59 5.61 -10.78
C ALA A 148 15.30 4.73 -9.73
N VAL A 149 15.26 5.11 -8.46
CA VAL A 149 15.80 4.27 -7.37
C VAL A 149 15.00 2.96 -7.25
N LEU A 150 13.67 3.02 -7.23
CA LEU A 150 12.85 1.81 -7.15
C LEU A 150 13.07 0.88 -8.35
N ALA A 151 13.16 1.41 -9.57
CA ALA A 151 13.45 0.64 -10.77
C ALA A 151 14.85 0.01 -10.73
N LYS A 152 15.87 0.74 -10.26
CA LYS A 152 17.24 0.25 -10.08
C LYS A 152 17.28 -1.01 -9.19
N TYR A 153 16.51 -1.01 -8.09
CA TYR A 153 16.42 -2.13 -7.16
C TYR A 153 15.25 -3.10 -7.46
N ARG A 154 14.50 -2.87 -8.55
CA ARG A 154 13.29 -3.63 -8.94
C ARG A 154 12.27 -3.76 -7.81
N LEU A 155 12.12 -2.70 -7.01
CA LEU A 155 11.22 -2.65 -5.88
C LEU A 155 9.84 -2.12 -6.27
N PRO A 156 8.78 -2.53 -5.57
CA PRO A 156 7.43 -2.05 -5.79
C PRO A 156 7.20 -0.61 -5.32
N ALA A 157 6.37 0.10 -6.07
CA ALA A 157 5.73 1.35 -5.70
C ALA A 157 4.22 1.10 -5.53
N LEU A 158 3.74 1.27 -4.30
CA LEU A 158 2.33 1.17 -3.93
C LEU A 158 1.71 2.56 -3.97
N PHE A 159 0.76 2.80 -4.86
CA PHE A 159 0.10 4.10 -5.02
C PHE A 159 -1.30 4.05 -4.46
N HIS A 160 -1.65 5.03 -3.64
CA HIS A 160 -3.05 5.35 -3.37
C HIS A 160 -3.74 5.71 -4.69
N THR A 161 -4.81 4.99 -5.04
CA THR A 161 -5.71 5.36 -6.13
C THR A 161 -7.15 5.35 -5.66
N GLY A 162 -8.03 6.01 -6.42
CA GLY A 162 -9.45 6.12 -6.07
C GLY A 162 -9.76 7.18 -5.01
N GLN A 163 -10.88 6.99 -4.33
CA GLN A 163 -11.40 7.88 -3.31
C GLN A 163 -10.48 7.92 -2.07
N ASN A 164 -10.53 9.04 -1.34
CA ASN A 164 -9.83 9.24 -0.08
C ASN A 164 -10.84 9.52 1.05
N GLY A 165 -10.65 8.89 2.22
CA GLY A 165 -11.40 9.20 3.44
C GLY A 165 -10.83 10.38 4.24
N ILE A 166 -9.52 10.66 4.09
CA ILE A 166 -8.86 11.79 4.75
C ILE A 166 -9.36 13.10 4.12
N GLY A 167 -9.90 13.98 4.98
CA GLY A 167 -10.56 15.21 4.57
C GLY A 167 -12.04 15.05 4.21
N ALA A 168 -12.58 13.83 4.17
CA ALA A 168 -13.99 13.60 3.88
C ALA A 168 -14.90 14.27 4.92
N GLY A 169 -15.94 14.97 4.46
CA GLY A 169 -16.85 15.73 5.32
C GLY A 169 -16.29 17.05 5.87
N MET A 170 -15.02 17.39 5.60
CA MET A 170 -14.44 18.69 5.95
C MET A 170 -14.71 19.73 4.85
N PRO A 171 -14.79 21.04 5.18
CA PRO A 171 -14.93 22.10 4.18
C PRO A 171 -13.85 22.02 3.09
N GLY A 172 -14.28 21.94 1.83
CA GLY A 172 -13.38 21.82 0.68
C GLY A 172 -12.46 20.59 0.70
N GLY A 173 -12.81 19.53 1.45
CA GLY A 173 -11.96 18.35 1.60
C GLY A 173 -10.63 18.62 2.31
N ALA A 174 -10.56 19.69 3.12
CA ALA A 174 -9.32 20.21 3.71
C ALA A 174 -8.22 20.52 2.66
N GLY A 175 -8.59 20.79 1.41
CA GLY A 175 -7.65 21.07 0.31
C GLY A 175 -7.11 19.82 -0.40
N VAL A 176 -7.50 18.62 0.03
CA VAL A 176 -7.11 17.36 -0.60
C VAL A 176 -7.74 17.26 -2.00
N LYS A 177 -6.90 17.08 -3.03
CA LYS A 177 -7.34 16.98 -4.42
C LYS A 177 -7.40 15.52 -4.85
N LEU A 178 -8.61 14.99 -5.03
CA LEU A 178 -8.82 13.58 -5.42
C LEU A 178 -8.26 13.22 -6.80
N ARG A 179 -8.19 14.20 -7.72
CA ARG A 179 -7.70 13.94 -9.10
C ARG A 179 -6.35 13.22 -9.12
N TYR A 180 -5.44 13.55 -8.19
CA TYR A 180 -4.10 12.97 -8.15
C TYR A 180 -4.10 11.45 -7.89
N SER A 181 -5.20 10.91 -7.35
CA SER A 181 -5.42 9.49 -7.15
C SER A 181 -6.11 8.80 -8.34
N ASN A 182 -6.27 9.48 -9.48
CA ASN A 182 -6.76 8.85 -10.70
C ASN A 182 -5.68 7.90 -11.26
N PRO A 183 -5.98 6.59 -11.42
CA PRO A 183 -4.99 5.61 -11.85
C PRO A 183 -4.42 5.85 -13.25
N LEU A 184 -5.07 6.65 -14.10
CA LEU A 184 -4.53 6.98 -15.43
C LEU A 184 -3.17 7.67 -15.37
N TYR A 185 -2.85 8.39 -14.29
CA TYR A 185 -1.51 8.94 -14.10
C TYR A 185 -0.43 7.85 -13.97
N LEU A 186 -0.82 6.63 -13.59
CA LEU A 186 0.10 5.51 -13.43
C LEU A 186 0.33 4.73 -14.73
N ASP A 187 -0.46 4.98 -15.79
CA ASP A 187 -0.22 4.35 -17.09
C ASP A 187 1.16 4.73 -17.67
N ASP A 188 1.48 6.02 -17.58
CA ASP A 188 2.77 6.60 -17.96
C ASP A 188 3.89 5.98 -17.13
N ILE A 189 3.72 5.93 -15.80
CA ILE A 189 4.74 5.38 -14.89
C ILE A 189 5.01 3.90 -15.17
N CYS A 190 3.97 3.12 -15.44
CA CYS A 190 4.16 1.72 -15.83
C CYS A 190 4.92 1.59 -17.15
N ALA A 191 4.76 2.53 -18.09
CA ALA A 191 5.43 2.53 -19.38
C ALA A 191 6.91 2.94 -19.26
N ASP A 192 7.17 4.01 -18.51
CA ASP A 192 8.48 4.66 -18.41
C ASP A 192 9.43 3.91 -17.46
N PHE A 193 8.89 3.20 -16.47
CA PHE A 193 9.65 2.44 -15.46
C PHE A 193 9.24 0.96 -15.46
N PRO A 194 9.52 0.20 -16.54
CA PRO A 194 9.04 -1.19 -16.68
C PRO A 194 9.66 -2.17 -15.67
N ASP A 195 10.82 -1.84 -15.10
CA ASP A 195 11.50 -2.64 -14.07
C ASP A 195 10.97 -2.37 -12.65
N MET A 196 10.13 -1.35 -12.46
CA MET A 196 9.46 -1.06 -11.19
C MET A 196 8.07 -1.70 -11.18
N THR A 197 7.74 -2.45 -10.12
CA THR A 197 6.37 -2.95 -9.93
C THR A 197 5.48 -1.80 -9.46
N VAL A 198 4.32 -1.63 -10.08
CA VAL A 198 3.32 -0.61 -9.68
C VAL A 198 2.10 -1.30 -9.12
N ILE A 199 1.70 -0.95 -7.90
CA ILE A 199 0.51 -1.48 -7.22
C ILE A 199 -0.49 -0.35 -7.04
N MET A 200 -1.69 -0.51 -7.60
CA MET A 200 -2.82 0.43 -7.49
C MET A 200 -3.73 0.02 -6.33
N ALA A 201 -3.82 0.87 -5.30
CA ALA A 201 -4.61 0.59 -4.11
C ALA A 201 -6.11 0.87 -4.23
N HIS A 202 -6.90 0.30 -3.33
CA HIS A 202 -8.31 0.66 -3.14
C HIS A 202 -9.23 0.46 -4.36
N PRO A 203 -9.07 -0.68 -5.06
CA PRO A 203 -9.50 -0.92 -6.44
C PRO A 203 -9.69 0.29 -7.36
N SER A 204 -8.98 1.40 -7.13
CA SER A 204 -9.17 2.70 -7.75
C SER A 204 -10.60 3.27 -7.74
N VAL A 205 -11.51 2.89 -6.84
CA VAL A 205 -12.93 3.34 -6.88
C VAL A 205 -13.02 4.88 -6.95
N PRO A 206 -13.75 5.50 -7.92
CA PRO A 206 -14.64 4.86 -8.90
C PRO A 206 -14.00 4.50 -10.25
N TRP A 207 -12.71 4.78 -10.46
CA TRP A 207 -11.94 4.56 -11.70
C TRP A 207 -11.46 3.10 -11.85
N GLN A 208 -12.39 2.17 -11.64
CA GLN A 208 -12.14 0.73 -11.67
C GLN A 208 -11.72 0.26 -13.07
N ASP A 209 -12.39 0.78 -14.10
CA ASP A 209 -12.22 0.32 -15.49
C ASP A 209 -10.86 0.77 -16.05
N GLU A 210 -10.41 1.96 -15.67
CA GLU A 210 -9.07 2.46 -15.96
C GLU A 210 -8.00 1.57 -15.31
N ALA A 211 -8.16 1.24 -14.03
CA ALA A 211 -7.23 0.35 -13.33
C ALA A 211 -7.17 -1.06 -13.94
N ILE A 212 -8.32 -1.62 -14.32
CA ILE A 212 -8.40 -2.92 -15.02
C ILE A 212 -7.70 -2.83 -16.38
N THR A 213 -7.88 -1.73 -17.11
CA THR A 213 -7.25 -1.51 -18.42
C THR A 213 -5.73 -1.48 -18.30
N ILE A 214 -5.20 -0.70 -17.36
CA ILE A 214 -3.76 -0.61 -17.08
C ILE A 214 -3.21 -1.98 -16.67
N ALA A 215 -3.82 -2.64 -15.68
CA ALA A 215 -3.34 -3.94 -15.19
C ALA A 215 -3.42 -5.07 -16.23
N THR A 216 -4.34 -4.96 -17.20
CA THR A 216 -4.43 -5.90 -18.32
C THR A 216 -3.29 -5.67 -19.32
N HIS A 217 -2.93 -4.41 -19.57
CA HIS A 217 -1.93 -4.04 -20.57
C HIS A 217 -0.49 -4.11 -20.05
N LYS A 218 -0.24 -3.70 -18.80
CA LYS A 218 1.11 -3.49 -18.25
C LYS A 218 1.57 -4.69 -17.40
N PRO A 219 2.65 -5.40 -17.79
CA PRO A 219 3.14 -6.56 -17.06
C PRO A 219 3.66 -6.28 -15.64
N ASN A 220 3.97 -5.03 -15.32
CA ASN A 220 4.43 -4.57 -14.00
C ASN A 220 3.31 -3.95 -13.13
N ALA A 221 2.08 -3.84 -13.63
CA ALA A 221 0.96 -3.28 -12.87
C ALA A 221 0.15 -4.35 -12.13
N TYR A 222 -0.27 -4.04 -10.91
CA TYR A 222 -1.10 -4.85 -10.02
C TYR A 222 -2.20 -3.98 -9.38
N ILE A 223 -3.27 -4.62 -8.93
CA ILE A 223 -4.35 -3.99 -8.14
C ILE A 223 -4.37 -4.65 -6.77
N ASP A 224 -4.24 -3.88 -5.69
CA ASP A 224 -4.58 -4.40 -4.37
C ASP A 224 -6.04 -4.11 -4.03
N LEU A 225 -6.61 -4.92 -3.14
CA LEU A 225 -8.03 -4.91 -2.80
C LEU A 225 -8.34 -4.23 -1.46
N SER A 226 -7.47 -3.33 -1.01
CA SER A 226 -7.55 -2.66 0.30
C SER A 226 -8.69 -1.63 0.39
N GLY A 227 -9.00 -1.16 1.60
CA GLY A 227 -9.76 0.07 1.87
C GLY A 227 -11.27 -0.01 1.61
N TRP A 228 -11.74 -1.09 1.00
CA TRP A 228 -13.14 -1.37 0.76
C TRP A 228 -13.49 -2.77 1.24
N SER A 229 -14.65 -2.89 1.89
CA SER A 229 -15.21 -4.21 2.19
C SER A 229 -15.51 -4.95 0.87
N PRO A 230 -15.00 -6.18 0.68
CA PRO A 230 -15.12 -6.91 -0.58
C PRO A 230 -16.54 -7.06 -1.12
N LYS A 231 -17.56 -7.09 -0.25
CA LYS A 231 -18.98 -7.15 -0.66
C LYS A 231 -19.44 -5.95 -1.51
N TYR A 232 -18.67 -4.86 -1.52
CA TYR A 232 -18.94 -3.67 -2.34
C TYR A 232 -18.11 -3.62 -3.61
N PHE A 233 -17.26 -4.62 -3.88
CA PHE A 233 -16.51 -4.66 -5.13
C PHE A 233 -17.45 -4.72 -6.33
N PRO A 234 -17.21 -3.90 -7.35
CA PRO A 234 -18.10 -3.85 -8.48
C PRO A 234 -17.93 -5.12 -9.34
N PRO A 235 -18.99 -5.62 -10.00
CA PRO A 235 -18.96 -6.94 -10.65
C PRO A 235 -17.86 -7.12 -11.69
N GLN A 236 -17.46 -6.04 -12.39
CA GLN A 236 -16.39 -6.12 -13.39
C GLN A 236 -15.01 -6.42 -12.77
N LEU A 237 -14.75 -5.98 -11.53
CA LEU A 237 -13.52 -6.32 -10.82
C LEU A 237 -13.49 -7.81 -10.50
N VAL A 238 -14.58 -8.34 -9.94
CA VAL A 238 -14.72 -9.77 -9.62
C VAL A 238 -14.56 -10.62 -10.87
N LYS A 239 -15.18 -10.23 -11.99
CA LYS A 239 -15.03 -10.91 -13.28
C LYS A 239 -13.59 -10.87 -13.79
N ALA A 240 -12.93 -9.71 -13.74
CA ALA A 240 -11.55 -9.55 -14.19
C ALA A 240 -10.58 -10.37 -13.33
N ALA A 241 -10.75 -10.36 -12.01
CA ALA A 241 -9.96 -11.16 -11.07
C ALA A 241 -10.08 -12.67 -11.33
N ASN A 242 -11.25 -13.15 -11.78
CA ASN A 242 -11.44 -14.55 -12.16
C ASN A 242 -10.88 -14.93 -13.54
N ALA A 243 -10.47 -13.95 -14.35
CA ALA A 243 -10.11 -14.12 -15.74
C ALA A 243 -8.71 -13.55 -16.01
N GLN A 244 -8.62 -12.47 -16.80
CA GLN A 244 -7.35 -11.93 -17.28
C GLN A 244 -6.46 -11.36 -16.16
N LEU A 245 -7.05 -10.95 -15.02
CA LEU A 245 -6.31 -10.39 -13.88
C LEU A 245 -6.08 -11.37 -12.73
N ARG A 246 -6.34 -12.68 -12.90
CA ARG A 246 -6.15 -13.68 -11.81
C ARG A 246 -4.76 -13.69 -11.16
N ARG A 247 -3.75 -13.22 -11.90
CA ARG A 247 -2.35 -13.11 -11.45
C ARG A 247 -1.92 -11.68 -11.10
N LYS A 248 -2.87 -10.75 -11.05
CA LYS A 248 -2.62 -9.30 -10.95
C LYS A 248 -3.36 -8.62 -9.80
N VAL A 249 -4.12 -9.38 -9.03
CA VAL A 249 -4.91 -8.88 -7.91
C VAL A 249 -4.29 -9.37 -6.60
N LEU A 250 -4.15 -8.47 -5.62
CA LEU A 250 -3.47 -8.70 -4.35
C LEU A 250 -4.44 -8.58 -3.18
N PHE A 251 -4.35 -9.50 -2.23
CA PHE A 251 -4.99 -9.35 -0.92
C PHE A 251 -4.38 -8.17 -0.18
N ALA A 252 -5.25 -7.28 0.31
CA ALA A 252 -4.87 -6.14 1.11
C ALA A 252 -6.07 -5.65 1.90
N THR A 253 -5.87 -5.18 3.13
CA THR A 253 -7.00 -4.80 4.01
C THR A 253 -7.14 -3.30 4.19
N ASP A 254 -6.04 -2.55 4.19
CA ASP A 254 -5.95 -1.18 4.73
C ASP A 254 -6.01 -1.14 6.27
N TYR A 255 -5.63 -2.22 6.96
CA TYR A 255 -5.59 -2.25 8.42
C TYR A 255 -4.77 -1.06 8.97
N PRO A 256 -5.23 -0.35 10.02
CA PRO A 256 -6.39 -0.66 10.88
C PRO A 256 -7.70 0.02 10.44
N VAL A 257 -7.86 0.42 9.16
CA VAL A 257 -9.15 0.93 8.65
C VAL A 257 -10.19 -0.18 8.63
N LEU A 258 -9.80 -1.36 8.17
CA LEU A 258 -10.66 -2.52 8.04
C LEU A 258 -9.96 -3.76 8.61
N ASP A 259 -10.61 -4.44 9.55
CA ASP A 259 -10.08 -5.65 10.17
C ASP A 259 -9.88 -6.79 9.16
N THR A 260 -8.78 -7.52 9.29
CA THR A 260 -8.44 -8.64 8.41
C THR A 260 -9.52 -9.73 8.38
N ASP A 261 -10.01 -10.15 9.55
CA ASP A 261 -11.01 -11.22 9.63
C ASP A 261 -12.33 -10.79 8.97
N ARG A 262 -12.71 -9.51 9.13
CA ARG A 262 -13.88 -8.95 8.48
C ARG A 262 -13.70 -8.90 6.96
N TRP A 263 -12.53 -8.46 6.49
CA TRP A 263 -12.22 -8.44 5.06
C TRP A 263 -12.31 -9.85 4.46
N ILE A 264 -11.69 -10.85 5.10
CA ILE A 264 -11.70 -12.26 4.64
C ILE A 264 -13.12 -12.82 4.60
N ASN A 265 -13.93 -12.55 5.63
CA ASN A 265 -15.33 -12.97 5.68
C ASN A 265 -16.17 -12.34 4.56
N ASP A 266 -16.02 -11.04 4.32
CA ASP A 266 -16.73 -10.35 3.24
C ASP A 266 -16.23 -10.84 1.86
N PHE A 267 -14.95 -11.19 1.70
CA PHE A 267 -14.39 -11.75 0.47
C PHE A 267 -14.93 -13.15 0.17
N ALA A 268 -15.17 -13.97 1.19
CA ALA A 268 -15.71 -15.31 1.02
C ALA A 268 -17.11 -15.33 0.37
N ALA A 269 -17.84 -14.21 0.42
CA ALA A 269 -19.14 -14.05 -0.24
C ALA A 269 -19.04 -13.71 -1.74
N LEU A 270 -17.83 -13.41 -2.25
CA LEU A 270 -17.63 -13.13 -3.67
C LEU A 270 -17.56 -14.42 -4.49
N GLU A 271 -18.03 -14.33 -5.74
CA GLU A 271 -17.95 -15.42 -6.72
C GLU A 271 -16.53 -15.56 -7.30
N ILE A 272 -15.52 -15.72 -6.45
CA ILE A 272 -14.14 -16.00 -6.85
C ILE A 272 -13.92 -17.51 -6.91
N LYS A 273 -13.38 -18.01 -8.03
CA LYS A 273 -13.08 -19.43 -8.22
C LYS A 273 -12.03 -19.92 -7.21
N ASP A 274 -12.15 -21.17 -6.77
CA ASP A 274 -11.26 -21.72 -5.73
C ASP A 274 -9.79 -21.72 -6.15
N GLU A 275 -9.48 -21.95 -7.42
CA GLU A 275 -8.10 -21.89 -7.92
C GLU A 275 -7.51 -20.47 -7.99
N VAL A 276 -8.34 -19.43 -7.89
CA VAL A 276 -7.92 -18.02 -7.92
C VAL A 276 -7.66 -17.49 -6.50
N LYS A 277 -8.34 -18.01 -5.48
CA LYS A 277 -8.21 -17.55 -4.09
C LYS A 277 -6.75 -17.60 -3.59
N PRO A 278 -6.00 -18.71 -3.72
CA PRO A 278 -4.59 -18.76 -3.29
C PRO A 278 -3.71 -17.75 -4.03
N LEU A 279 -4.03 -17.45 -5.29
CA LEU A 279 -3.29 -16.44 -6.05
C LEU A 279 -3.46 -15.05 -5.44
N ILE A 280 -4.71 -14.67 -5.14
CA ILE A 280 -5.03 -13.37 -4.54
C ILE A 280 -4.43 -13.26 -3.13
N PHE A 281 -4.63 -14.28 -2.30
CA PHE A 281 -4.17 -14.25 -0.90
C PHE A 281 -2.65 -14.26 -0.78
N LYS A 282 -1.91 -14.99 -1.63
CA LYS A 282 -0.46 -15.19 -1.43
C LYS A 282 0.39 -15.08 -2.69
N GLU A 283 0.13 -15.93 -3.70
CA GLU A 283 1.11 -16.15 -4.78
C GLU A 283 1.37 -14.89 -5.63
N ASN A 284 0.36 -14.02 -5.78
CA ASN A 284 0.53 -12.78 -6.52
C ASN A 284 1.39 -11.78 -5.74
N ALA A 285 1.26 -11.73 -4.41
CA ALA A 285 2.08 -10.85 -3.56
C ALA A 285 3.55 -11.31 -3.53
N ILE A 286 3.81 -12.62 -3.43
CA ILE A 286 5.19 -13.16 -3.52
C ILE A 286 5.87 -12.69 -4.82
N ARG A 287 5.16 -12.74 -5.94
CA ARG A 287 5.67 -12.29 -7.24
C ARG A 287 5.81 -10.76 -7.32
N ALA A 288 4.80 -10.00 -6.90
CA ALA A 288 4.80 -8.54 -6.98
C ALA A 288 5.89 -7.90 -6.10
N LEU A 289 6.14 -8.51 -4.92
CA LEU A 289 7.11 -8.03 -3.95
C LEU A 289 8.49 -8.68 -4.09
N ARG A 290 8.63 -9.67 -5.00
CA ARG A 290 9.85 -10.45 -5.26
C ARG A 290 10.42 -11.08 -3.98
N LEU A 291 9.56 -11.75 -3.21
CA LEU A 291 9.94 -12.32 -1.90
C LEU A 291 10.71 -13.64 -2.01
N ASN A 292 10.77 -14.24 -3.20
CA ASN A 292 11.54 -15.44 -3.47
C ASN A 292 12.89 -15.15 -4.14
N GLU A 293 13.30 -13.87 -4.19
CA GLU A 293 14.53 -13.42 -4.82
C GLU A 293 15.40 -12.64 -3.82
N GLU A 294 16.72 -12.70 -4.01
CA GLU A 294 17.66 -11.77 -3.36
C GLU A 294 17.64 -10.43 -4.10
N ILE A 295 17.72 -9.32 -3.35
CA ILE A 295 17.77 -7.94 -3.86
C ILE A 295 19.22 -7.57 -4.19
#